data_AF-X1DJ79-F1
#
_entry.id   AF-X1DJ79-F1
#
_cell.length_a   1.000
_cell.length_b   1.000
_cell.length_c   1.000
_cell.angle_alpha   90.00
_cell.angle_beta   90.00
_cell.angle_gamma   90.00
#
_symmetry.space_group_name_H-M   'P 1'
#
loop_
_entity.id
_entity.type
_entity.pdbx_description
1 polymer ?
#
loop_
_entity_poly.entity_id
_entity_poly.type
_entity_poly.pdbx_seq_one_letter_code
_entity_poly.pdbx_strand_id
1 'polypeptide(L)' 'MLNSRFGNKIELIFLQEINRSFQLELLKDMDIIRIIEILKKYDTLNIGYVDASIVAIAERLKINKILTLDRKQKD' A
#
# COMPACT_ATOMS: atom_id res chain seq x y z
N MET A 1 -3.73 -12.49 -14.41
CA MET A 1 -2.74 -13.56 -14.09
C MET A 1 -3.23 -14.59 -13.07
N LEU A 2 -4.13 -14.28 -12.13
CA LEU A 2 -4.76 -15.30 -11.26
C LEU A 2 -5.91 -16.05 -11.97
N ASN A 3 -6.80 -15.33 -12.66
CA ASN A 3 -7.93 -15.95 -13.38
C ASN A 3 -7.52 -16.92 -14.49
N SER A 4 -6.44 -16.61 -15.22
CA SER A 4 -5.93 -17.44 -16.32
C SER A 4 -5.27 -18.75 -15.87
N ARG A 5 -5.01 -18.95 -14.56
CA ARG A 5 -4.31 -20.13 -14.03
C ARG A 5 -5.13 -20.94 -13.02
N PHE A 6 -6.12 -20.35 -12.36
CA PHE A 6 -6.76 -20.94 -11.19
C PHE A 6 -8.30 -20.80 -11.14
N GLY A 7 -8.89 -20.00 -12.05
CA GLY A 7 -10.34 -19.81 -12.19
C GLY A 7 -11.03 -19.06 -11.03
N ASN A 8 -12.33 -18.81 -11.20
CA ASN A 8 -13.15 -17.95 -10.31
C ASN A 8 -13.20 -18.42 -8.84
N LYS A 9 -13.03 -19.73 -8.57
CA LYS A 9 -13.07 -20.26 -7.20
C LYS A 9 -11.92 -19.74 -6.33
N ILE A 10 -10.74 -19.56 -6.93
CA ILE A 10 -9.55 -19.10 -6.21
C ILE A 10 -9.61 -17.61 -5.94
N GLU A 11 -10.20 -16.83 -6.86
CA GLU A 11 -10.51 -15.41 -6.62
C GLU A 11 -11.43 -15.24 -5.41
N LEU A 12 -12.47 -16.07 -5.29
CA LEU A 12 -13.38 -16.04 -4.12
C LEU A 12 -12.65 -16.38 -2.81
N ILE A 13 -11.84 -17.45 -2.79
CA ILE A 13 -11.06 -17.84 -1.61
C ILE A 13 -10.09 -16.72 -1.21
N PHE A 14 -9.43 -16.11 -2.20
CA PHE A 14 -8.49 -15.02 -1.95
C PHE A 14 -9.19 -13.80 -1.30
N LEU A 15 -10.36 -13.41 -1.82
CA LEU A 15 -11.13 -12.31 -1.25
C LEU A 15 -11.65 -12.63 0.17
N GLN A 16 -12.06 -13.88 0.41
CA GLN A 16 -12.46 -14.34 1.75
C GLN A 16 -11.30 -14.24 2.74
N GLU A 17 -10.09 -14.67 2.34
CA GLU A 17 -8.90 -14.58 3.20
C GLU A 17 -8.46 -13.14 3.43
N ILE A 18 -8.55 -12.26 2.43
CA ILE A 18 -8.29 -10.82 2.63
C ILE A 18 -9.22 -10.26 3.72
N ASN A 19 -10.52 -10.53 3.59
CA ASN A 19 -11.51 -10.00 4.53
C ASN A 19 -11.38 -10.59 5.94
N ARG A 20 -10.89 -11.83 6.07
CA ARG A 20 -10.72 -12.50 7.36
C ARG A 20 -9.43 -12.12 8.07
N SER A 21 -8.34 -11.98 7.31
CA SER A 21 -6.98 -11.97 7.87
C SER A 21 -6.35 -10.57 7.90
N PHE A 22 -6.97 -9.57 7.26
CA PHE A 22 -6.43 -8.22 7.18
C PHE A 22 -7.46 -7.16 7.55
N GLN A 23 -6.98 -6.06 8.13
CA GLN A 23 -7.76 -4.83 8.28
C GLN A 23 -7.51 -3.95 7.06
N LEU A 24 -8.57 -3.69 6.29
CA LEU A 24 -8.52 -2.79 5.14
C LEU A 24 -8.62 -1.34 5.62
N GLU A 25 -7.56 -0.57 5.37
CA GLU A 25 -7.51 0.84 5.72
C GLU A 25 -7.77 1.71 4.49
N LEU A 26 -8.72 2.63 4.63
CA LEU A 26 -8.99 3.66 3.63
C LEU A 26 -8.15 4.90 3.89
N LEU A 27 -7.83 5.61 2.82
CA LEU A 27 -7.29 6.97 2.93
C LEU A 27 -8.33 7.89 3.55
N LYS A 28 -7.84 8.80 4.40
CA LYS A 28 -8.60 9.89 4.99
C LYS A 28 -8.09 11.21 4.42
N ASP A 29 -8.90 12.26 4.51
CA ASP A 29 -8.51 13.60 4.01
C ASP A 29 -7.19 14.10 4.62
N MET A 30 -6.94 13.78 5.90
CA MET A 30 -5.68 14.12 6.57
C MET A 30 -4.46 13.40 5.98
N ASP A 31 -4.66 12.20 5.42
CA ASP A 31 -3.57 11.45 4.78
C ASP A 31 -3.16 12.15 3.50
N ILE A 32 -4.08 12.82 2.78
CA ILE A 32 -3.75 13.60 1.57
C ILE A 32 -2.80 14.75 1.89
N ILE A 33 -3.07 15.49 2.97
CA ILE A 33 -2.17 16.56 3.42
C ILE A 33 -0.78 15.99 3.69
N ARG A 34 -0.74 14.84 4.39
CA ARG A 34 0.54 14.21 4.75
C ARG A 34 1.29 13.65 3.54
N ILE A 35 0.58 13.09 2.56
CA ILE A 35 1.14 12.62 1.29
C ILE A 35 1.86 13.78 0.57
N ILE A 36 1.22 14.96 0.50
CA ILE A 36 1.81 16.14 -0.15
C ILE A 36 3.11 16.54 0.57
N GLU A 37 3.12 16.53 1.90
CA GLU A 37 4.33 16.84 2.68
C GLU A 37 5.45 15.83 2.44
N ILE A 38 5.14 14.54 2.38
CA ILE A 38 6.11 13.46 2.12
C ILE A 38 6.72 13.65 0.73
N LEU A 39 5.89 13.83 -0.30
CA LEU A 39 6.37 14.01 -1.68
C LEU A 39 7.22 15.27 -1.83
N LYS A 40 6.89 16.37 -1.14
CA LYS A 40 7.73 17.58 -1.13
C LYS A 40 9.04 17.37 -0.38
N LYS A 41 9.00 16.69 0.76
CA LYS A 41 10.19 16.47 1.61
C LYS A 41 11.20 15.52 0.95
N TYR A 42 10.71 14.56 0.17
CA TYR A 42 11.49 13.52 -0.46
C TYR A 42 11.39 13.60 -1.99
N ASP A 43 11.35 14.81 -2.54
CA ASP A 43 11.25 15.08 -3.98
C ASP A 43 12.43 14.50 -4.79
N THR A 44 13.60 14.39 -4.15
CA THR A 44 14.79 13.75 -4.68
C THR A 44 14.74 12.22 -4.64
N LEU A 45 13.84 11.63 -3.85
CA LEU A 45 13.58 10.20 -3.90
C LEU A 45 12.54 9.95 -5.00
N ASN A 46 12.81 9.00 -5.89
CA ASN A 46 11.82 8.52 -6.85
C ASN A 46 10.74 7.68 -6.12
N ILE A 47 9.87 8.34 -5.36
CA ILE A 47 8.72 7.74 -4.66
C ILE A 47 7.43 8.31 -5.22
N GLY A 48 6.46 7.44 -5.45
CA GLY A 48 5.19 7.81 -6.05
C GLY A 48 4.10 8.15 -5.01
N TYR A 49 2.95 8.58 -5.52
CA TYR A 49 1.74 8.81 -4.72
C TYR A 49 1.36 7.58 -3.86
N VAL A 50 1.48 6.37 -4.41
CA VAL A 50 1.13 5.12 -3.71
C VAL A 50 2.08 4.87 -2.53
N ASP A 51 3.39 5.01 -2.73
CA ASP A 51 4.39 4.84 -1.66
C ASP A 51 4.16 5.86 -0.54
N ALA A 52 3.96 7.13 -0.89
CA ALA A 52 3.67 8.18 0.06
C ALA A 52 2.34 7.94 0.81
N SER A 53 1.34 7.35 0.16
CA SER A 53 0.07 6.97 0.78
C SER A 53 0.25 5.88 1.84
N ILE A 54 1.06 4.85 1.55
CA ILE A 54 1.39 3.79 2.51
C ILE A 54 2.11 4.38 3.73
N VAL A 55 3.07 5.28 3.52
CA VAL A 55 3.79 5.94 4.61
C VAL A 55 2.87 6.82 5.46
N ALA A 56 2.00 7.62 4.83
CA ALA A 56 1.05 8.49 5.54
C ALA A 56 0.08 7.67 6.42
N ILE A 57 -0.48 6.57 5.88
CA ILE A 57 -1.34 5.65 6.66
C ILE A 57 -0.55 5.02 7.81
N ALA A 58 0.68 4.55 7.55
CA ALA A 58 1.53 3.95 8.57
C ALA A 58 1.83 4.93 9.71
N GLU A 59 2.16 6.19 9.41
CA GLU A 59 2.37 7.23 10.41
C GLU A 59 1.10 7.51 11.22
N ARG A 60 -0.07 7.66 10.57
CA ARG A 60 -1.36 7.86 11.24
C ARG A 60 -1.69 6.71 12.20
N LEU A 61 -1.39 5.47 11.81
CA LEU A 61 -1.66 4.27 12.60
C LEU A 61 -0.52 3.90 13.56
N LYS A 62 0.57 4.69 13.60
CA LYS A 62 1.79 4.43 14.38
C LYS A 62 2.44 3.08 14.06
N ILE A 63 2.38 2.65 12.80
CA ILE A 63 3.04 1.46 12.27
C ILE A 63 4.43 1.85 11.78
N ASN A 64 5.47 1.14 12.23
CA ASN A 64 6.87 1.40 11.86
C ASN A 64 7.50 0.27 11.03
N LYS A 65 6.70 -0.73 10.62
CA LYS A 65 7.13 -1.85 9.79
C LYS A 65 6.22 -1.97 8.59
N ILE A 66 6.83 -1.88 7.40
CA ILE A 66 6.15 -2.07 6.11
C ILE A 66 6.73 -3.33 5.48
N LEU A 67 5.87 -4.29 5.15
CA LEU A 67 6.24 -5.44 4.34
C LEU A 67 6.00 -5.10 2.88
N THR A 68 7.06 -4.99 2.09
CA THR A 68 6.99 -4.77 0.64
C THR A 68 7.91 -5.75 -0.08
N LEU A 69 7.48 -6.18 -1.27
CA LEU A 69 8.32 -6.92 -2.22
C LEU A 69 8.97 -5.99 -3.23
N ASP A 70 8.57 -4.71 -3.26
CA ASP A 70 9.18 -3.72 -4.12
C ASP A 70 10.60 -3.45 -3.62
N ARG A 71 11.57 -3.99 -4.37
CA ARG A 71 12.97 -3.68 -4.20
C ARG A 71 13.26 -2.63 -5.27
N LYS A 72 13.62 -1.42 -4.85
CA LYS A 72 14.22 -0.43 -5.77
C LYS A 72 15.31 -1.16 -6.55
N GLN A 73 15.12 -1.32 -7.86
CA GLN A 73 16.22 -1.70 -8.75
C GLN A 73 17.23 -0.56 -8.59
N LYS A 74 18.38 -0.87 -7.96
CA LYS A 74 19.55 -0.07 -8.21
C LYS A 74 19.89 -0.35 -9.67
N ASP A 75 19.58 0.62 -10.53
CA ASP A 75 20.32 0.75 -11.78
C ASP A 75 21.82 0.94 -11.45
#